data_AF-A0A3B9L568-F1
#
_entry.id   AF-A0A3B9L568-F1
#
_cell.length_a   1.000
_cell.length_b   1.000
_cell.length_c   1.000
_cell.angle_alpha   90.00
_cell.angle_beta   90.00
_cell.angle_gamma   90.00
#
_symmetry.space_group_name_H-M   'P 1'
#
loop_
_entity.id
_entity.type
_entity.pdbx_description
1 polymer ?
#
loop_
_entity_poly.entity_id
_entity_poly.type
_entity_poly.pdbx_seq_one_letter_code
_entity_poly.pdbx_strand_id
1 'polypeptide(L)'
;MKLLSKSLIVMLLVSASYHAQATNITLLADGVWNELNINDGSDGPGTGALSGGVEWIDMTDSNSPNFGTALTYQFTISSGFTGTLTVVDGAAAGDIFDVKNNGISIGQTSFTSVIGANYSNDFDANLINSDYSSRTFTLGAGTYNITGSLFSTTQAFNATNGALKLEVAAVPEPETFALMLAGLGLLATKRRRT
;
A
#
# COMPACT_ATOMS: atom_id res chain seq x y z
N MET A 1 -71.34 -15.75 16.38
CA MET A 1 -70.27 -16.22 15.48
C MET A 1 -69.14 -15.20 15.51
N LYS A 2 -68.05 -15.49 16.25
CA LYS A 2 -66.84 -14.65 16.35
C LYS A 2 -65.94 -14.93 15.14
N LEU A 3 -65.52 -13.91 14.40
CA LEU A 3 -64.49 -14.03 13.37
C LEU A 3 -63.24 -13.28 13.81
N LEU A 4 -62.11 -14.00 13.71
CA LEU A 4 -60.82 -13.71 14.32
C LEU A 4 -60.12 -12.49 13.69
N SER A 5 -59.46 -11.70 14.54
CA SER A 5 -58.50 -10.66 14.15
C SER A 5 -57.24 -11.30 13.57
N LYS A 6 -56.88 -10.95 12.33
CA LYS A 6 -55.62 -11.36 11.69
C LYS A 6 -54.49 -10.44 12.18
N SER A 7 -53.65 -10.94 13.10
CA SER A 7 -52.38 -10.30 13.45
C SER A 7 -51.36 -10.58 12.36
N LEU A 8 -50.91 -9.54 11.67
CA LEU A 8 -49.81 -9.59 10.71
C LEU A 8 -48.50 -9.44 11.49
N ILE A 9 -47.68 -10.49 11.55
CA ILE A 9 -46.32 -10.44 12.09
C ILE A 9 -45.39 -9.99 10.97
N VAL A 10 -44.87 -8.77 11.06
CA VAL A 10 -43.80 -8.27 10.19
C VAL A 10 -42.46 -8.71 10.82
N MET A 11 -41.82 -9.70 10.21
CA MET A 11 -40.48 -10.15 10.61
C MET A 11 -39.45 -9.25 9.93
N LEU A 12 -38.90 -8.29 10.68
CA LEU A 12 -37.83 -7.42 10.21
C LEU A 12 -36.51 -8.22 10.23
N LEU A 13 -36.09 -8.75 9.08
CA LEU A 13 -34.72 -9.27 8.93
C LEU A 13 -33.76 -8.08 8.94
N VAL A 14 -33.00 -7.93 10.02
CA VAL A 14 -31.80 -7.07 10.02
C VAL A 14 -30.69 -7.89 9.38
N SER A 15 -30.45 -7.68 8.10
CA SER A 15 -29.23 -8.12 7.44
C SER A 15 -28.07 -7.31 8.03
N ALA A 16 -27.32 -7.90 8.95
CA ALA A 16 -26.04 -7.36 9.36
C ALA A 16 -25.10 -7.47 8.16
N SER A 17 -24.93 -6.37 7.41
CA SER A 17 -23.89 -6.27 6.40
C SER A 17 -22.55 -6.25 7.14
N TYR A 18 -21.91 -7.40 7.23
CA TYR A 18 -20.50 -7.51 7.57
C TYR A 18 -19.72 -6.76 6.49
N HIS A 19 -19.40 -5.49 6.73
CA HIS A 19 -18.38 -4.83 5.94
C HIS A 19 -17.07 -5.56 6.26
N ALA A 20 -16.48 -6.21 5.26
CA ALA A 20 -15.14 -6.76 5.37
C ALA A 20 -14.21 -5.63 5.82
N GLN A 21 -13.66 -5.76 7.02
CA GLN A 21 -12.66 -4.82 7.50
C GLN A 21 -11.34 -5.08 6.77
N ALA A 22 -10.60 -4.02 6.49
CA ALA A 22 -9.28 -4.16 5.89
C ALA A 22 -8.34 -4.91 6.86
N THR A 23 -7.57 -5.84 6.32
CA THR A 23 -6.47 -6.50 7.03
C THR A 23 -5.30 -5.54 7.12
N ASN A 24 -4.92 -5.26 8.35
CA ASN A 24 -3.84 -4.36 8.70
C ASN A 24 -2.52 -5.12 8.77
N ILE A 25 -1.55 -4.74 7.94
CA ILE A 25 -0.20 -5.27 7.91
C ILE A 25 0.76 -4.23 8.47
N THR A 26 1.62 -4.60 9.41
CA THR A 26 2.75 -3.74 9.81
C THR A 26 3.85 -3.87 8.77
N LEU A 27 4.13 -2.79 8.04
CA LEU A 27 5.21 -2.76 7.05
C LEU A 27 6.52 -2.39 7.74
N LEU A 28 7.46 -3.32 7.76
CA LEU A 28 8.79 -3.09 8.33
C LEU A 28 9.66 -2.26 7.37
N ALA A 29 10.51 -1.41 7.94
CA ALA A 29 11.46 -0.58 7.19
C ALA A 29 12.79 -1.30 6.96
N ASP A 30 12.72 -2.58 6.55
CA ASP A 30 13.87 -3.48 6.40
C ASP A 30 14.25 -3.75 4.94
N GLY A 31 13.57 -3.10 3.99
CA GLY A 31 13.79 -3.30 2.55
C GLY A 31 13.27 -4.64 2.02
N VAL A 32 12.52 -5.40 2.81
CA VAL A 32 11.95 -6.69 2.39
C VAL A 32 10.64 -6.46 1.64
N TRP A 33 10.48 -7.17 0.53
CA TRP A 33 9.25 -7.13 -0.27
C TRP A 33 8.08 -7.78 0.47
N ASN A 34 6.96 -7.05 0.50
CA ASN A 34 5.67 -7.53 0.95
C ASN A 34 4.76 -7.63 -0.27
N GLU A 35 4.31 -8.86 -0.53
CA GLU A 35 3.48 -9.17 -1.69
C GLU A 35 2.07 -8.62 -1.52
N LEU A 36 1.51 -8.09 -2.61
CA LEU A 36 0.13 -7.66 -2.70
C LEU A 36 -0.54 -8.39 -3.86
N ASN A 37 -1.80 -8.77 -3.67
CA ASN A 37 -2.57 -9.44 -4.70
C ASN A 37 -3.79 -8.58 -5.03
N ILE A 38 -4.24 -8.66 -6.28
CA ILE A 38 -5.52 -8.10 -6.73
C ILE A 38 -6.26 -9.24 -7.42
N ASN A 39 -7.54 -9.40 -7.11
CA ASN A 39 -8.46 -10.25 -7.86
C ASN A 39 -9.87 -9.71 -7.61
N ASP A 40 -10.60 -9.29 -8.65
CA ASP A 40 -11.98 -8.78 -8.52
C ASP A 40 -13.04 -9.89 -8.38
N GLY A 41 -12.63 -11.16 -8.43
CA GLY A 41 -13.50 -12.33 -8.37
C GLY A 41 -14.23 -12.60 -9.69
N SER A 42 -13.85 -11.95 -10.79
CA SER A 42 -14.41 -12.21 -12.12
C SER A 42 -14.03 -13.60 -12.67
N ASP A 43 -13.03 -14.24 -12.09
CA ASP A 43 -12.54 -15.57 -12.43
C ASP A 43 -13.30 -16.71 -11.72
N GLY A 44 -14.09 -16.42 -10.67
CA GLY A 44 -14.89 -17.41 -9.98
C GLY A 44 -15.45 -16.97 -8.62
N PRO A 45 -16.42 -17.73 -8.06
CA PRO A 45 -16.94 -17.44 -6.73
C PRO A 45 -15.88 -17.74 -5.65
N GLY A 46 -15.63 -16.77 -4.77
CA GLY A 46 -14.79 -16.94 -3.59
C GLY A 46 -13.28 -16.87 -3.84
N THR A 47 -12.85 -16.40 -5.01
CA THR A 47 -11.43 -16.30 -5.40
C THR A 47 -10.85 -14.89 -5.35
N GLY A 48 -11.69 -13.86 -5.12
CA GLY A 48 -11.27 -12.47 -5.18
C GLY A 48 -11.71 -11.61 -3.99
N ALA A 49 -11.67 -10.30 -4.20
CA ALA A 49 -11.96 -9.28 -3.22
C ALA A 49 -13.37 -9.43 -2.67
N LEU A 50 -13.50 -9.45 -1.34
CA LEU A 50 -14.80 -9.50 -0.67
C LEU A 50 -15.66 -8.26 -0.96
N SER A 51 -15.05 -7.17 -1.41
CA SER A 51 -15.73 -5.95 -1.84
C SER A 51 -16.22 -6.01 -3.30
N GLY A 52 -15.70 -6.95 -4.11
CA GLY A 52 -15.83 -6.98 -5.57
C GLY A 52 -15.02 -5.89 -6.30
N GLY A 53 -14.09 -5.23 -5.59
CA GLY A 53 -13.22 -4.20 -6.14
C GLY A 53 -11.89 -4.74 -6.67
N VAL A 54 -11.00 -3.81 -7.01
CA VAL A 54 -9.65 -4.08 -7.51
C VAL A 54 -8.57 -3.54 -6.57
N GLU A 55 -8.89 -3.43 -5.28
CA GLU A 55 -7.91 -3.10 -4.25
C GLU A 55 -6.90 -4.23 -4.03
N TRP A 56 -5.83 -3.89 -3.34
CA TRP A 56 -4.91 -4.89 -2.80
C TRP A 56 -5.63 -5.72 -1.75
N ILE A 57 -5.54 -7.05 -1.83
CA ILE A 57 -6.25 -7.99 -0.97
C ILE A 57 -5.32 -9.05 -0.37
N ASP A 58 -5.71 -9.60 0.78
CA ASP A 58 -5.04 -10.75 1.39
C ASP A 58 -5.42 -12.03 0.64
N MET A 59 -4.43 -12.64 -0.01
CA MET A 59 -4.58 -13.95 -0.64
C MET A 59 -3.62 -15.00 -0.08
N THR A 60 -3.04 -14.74 1.10
CA THR A 60 -1.95 -15.55 1.67
C THR A 60 -2.38 -16.96 2.05
N ASP A 61 -3.58 -17.10 2.63
CA ASP A 61 -4.16 -18.39 3.01
C ASP A 61 -5.67 -18.39 2.73
N SER A 62 -6.09 -19.21 1.78
CA SER A 62 -7.51 -19.40 1.42
C SER A 62 -8.41 -19.88 2.56
N ASN A 63 -7.83 -20.44 3.64
CA ASN A 63 -8.57 -20.85 4.83
C ASN A 63 -8.66 -19.76 5.90
N SER A 64 -7.95 -18.64 5.70
CA SER A 64 -7.98 -17.50 6.62
C SER A 64 -9.33 -16.79 6.55
N PRO A 65 -9.90 -16.35 7.70
CA PRO A 65 -11.07 -15.48 7.69
C PRO A 65 -10.83 -14.13 7.00
N ASN A 66 -9.56 -13.77 6.79
CA ASN A 66 -9.16 -12.53 6.12
C ASN A 66 -8.97 -12.70 4.61
N PHE A 67 -9.11 -13.92 4.05
CA PHE A 67 -8.94 -14.13 2.62
C PHE A 67 -9.89 -13.23 1.80
N GLY A 68 -9.34 -12.52 0.82
CA GLY A 68 -10.04 -11.55 -0.01
C GLY A 68 -10.34 -10.20 0.66
N THR A 69 -9.91 -9.97 1.90
CA THR A 69 -10.06 -8.65 2.55
C THR A 69 -9.04 -7.65 2.01
N ALA A 70 -9.43 -6.37 1.92
CA ALA A 70 -8.52 -5.30 1.52
C ALA A 70 -7.30 -5.20 2.44
N LEU A 71 -6.11 -4.94 1.91
CA LEU A 71 -4.88 -4.74 2.68
C LEU A 71 -4.64 -3.27 2.99
N THR A 72 -4.18 -2.99 4.21
CA THR A 72 -3.63 -1.69 4.62
C THR A 72 -2.28 -1.88 5.28
N TYR A 73 -1.23 -1.33 4.66
CA TYR A 73 0.13 -1.36 5.17
C TYR A 73 0.40 -0.14 6.05
N GLN A 74 0.72 -0.39 7.31
CA GLN A 74 0.87 0.65 8.33
C GLN A 74 2.32 0.75 8.80
N PHE A 75 2.81 1.98 8.90
CA PHE A 75 4.12 2.29 9.47
C PHE A 75 4.22 3.75 9.93
N THR A 76 5.25 4.04 10.71
CA THR A 76 5.59 5.39 11.15
C THR A 76 7.05 5.67 10.81
N ILE A 77 7.31 6.85 10.24
CA ILE A 77 8.66 7.39 10.04
C ILE A 77 8.89 8.42 11.14
N SER A 78 9.91 8.21 11.96
CA SER A 78 10.27 9.14 13.04
C SER A 78 10.84 10.45 12.50
N SER A 79 10.75 11.52 13.30
CA SER A 79 11.42 12.79 13.00
C SER A 79 12.92 12.59 12.81
N GLY A 80 13.51 13.30 11.84
CA GLY A 80 14.93 13.13 11.47
C GLY A 80 15.19 11.95 10.53
N PHE A 81 14.15 11.27 10.04
CA PHE A 81 14.26 10.21 9.04
C PHE A 81 13.42 10.52 7.80
N THR A 82 13.80 9.89 6.68
CA THR A 82 13.04 9.86 5.43
C THR A 82 12.82 8.40 5.04
N GLY A 83 11.60 8.08 4.64
CA GLY A 83 11.25 6.77 4.11
C GLY A 83 11.22 6.75 2.59
N THR A 84 11.55 5.60 2.04
CA THR A 84 11.51 5.29 0.62
C THR A 84 10.56 4.10 0.47
N LEU A 85 9.33 4.38 0.02
CA LEU A 85 8.34 3.36 -0.31
C LEU A 85 8.47 3.04 -1.79
N THR A 86 8.76 1.78 -2.11
CA THR A 86 8.80 1.32 -3.51
C THR A 86 7.67 0.34 -3.75
N VAL A 87 6.96 0.49 -4.86
CA VAL A 87 5.91 -0.42 -5.33
C VAL A 87 6.30 -0.90 -6.73
N VAL A 88 6.14 -2.19 -7.00
CA VAL A 88 6.51 -2.82 -8.27
C VAL A 88 5.46 -3.84 -8.70
N ASP A 89 5.27 -3.93 -10.00
CA ASP A 89 4.49 -4.95 -10.70
C ASP A 89 5.13 -6.34 -10.58
N GLY A 90 4.27 -7.35 -10.52
CA GLY A 90 4.59 -8.77 -10.39
C GLY A 90 3.80 -9.59 -11.38
N ALA A 91 3.99 -10.91 -11.36
CA ALA A 91 3.33 -11.80 -12.31
C ALA A 91 3.52 -11.32 -13.76
N ALA A 92 2.43 -11.07 -14.49
CA ALA A 92 2.47 -10.64 -15.87
C ALA A 92 2.72 -9.14 -15.97
N ALA A 93 3.82 -8.76 -16.63
CA ALA A 93 4.17 -7.36 -16.87
C ALA A 93 3.03 -6.61 -17.59
N GLY A 94 2.76 -5.38 -17.14
CA GLY A 94 1.80 -4.49 -17.81
C GLY A 94 0.85 -3.76 -16.87
N ASP A 95 0.87 -4.10 -15.58
CA ASP A 95 -0.15 -3.65 -14.64
C ASP A 95 0.29 -2.36 -13.98
N ILE A 96 -0.64 -1.42 -13.86
CA ILE A 96 -0.42 -0.11 -13.24
C ILE A 96 -1.24 -0.04 -11.97
N PHE A 97 -0.60 0.33 -10.86
CA PHE A 97 -1.26 0.50 -9.57
C PHE A 97 -1.41 1.97 -9.22
N ASP A 98 -2.58 2.33 -8.68
CA ASP A 98 -2.77 3.59 -7.95
C ASP A 98 -2.45 3.36 -6.48
N VAL A 99 -1.44 4.08 -5.98
CA VAL A 99 -0.98 3.98 -4.59
C VAL A 99 -1.60 5.11 -3.78
N LYS A 100 -2.15 4.77 -2.62
CA LYS A 100 -2.91 5.69 -1.76
C LYS A 100 -2.30 5.74 -0.37
N ASN A 101 -2.31 6.91 0.25
CA ASN A 101 -2.01 7.10 1.66
C ASN A 101 -3.24 7.69 2.35
N ASN A 102 -3.74 7.01 3.38
CA ASN A 102 -4.97 7.40 4.08
C ASN A 102 -6.17 7.58 3.12
N GLY A 103 -6.26 6.73 2.10
CA GLY A 103 -7.30 6.76 1.08
C GLY A 103 -7.12 7.81 -0.02
N ILE A 104 -6.09 8.67 0.05
CA ILE A 104 -5.80 9.68 -0.97
C ILE A 104 -4.69 9.17 -1.89
N SER A 105 -4.90 9.23 -3.21
CA SER A 105 -3.85 8.86 -4.19
C SER A 105 -2.61 9.74 -4.01
N ILE A 106 -1.45 9.09 -3.87
CA ILE A 106 -0.12 9.72 -3.85
C ILE A 106 0.62 9.53 -5.17
N GLY A 107 0.08 8.70 -6.07
CA GLY A 107 0.56 8.52 -7.43
C GLY A 107 0.43 7.09 -7.93
N GLN A 108 0.56 6.94 -9.25
CA GLN A 108 0.50 5.67 -9.96
C GLN A 108 1.90 5.14 -10.28
N THR A 109 2.06 3.82 -10.39
CA THR A 109 3.28 3.24 -10.98
C THR A 109 3.47 3.65 -12.44
N SER A 110 4.68 3.48 -12.98
CA SER A 110 5.01 3.90 -14.35
C SER A 110 4.17 3.21 -15.42
N PHE A 111 3.94 3.88 -16.54
CA PHE A 111 3.40 3.22 -17.72
C PHE A 111 4.45 2.27 -18.31
N THR A 112 3.99 1.12 -18.81
CA THR A 112 4.77 0.17 -19.60
C THR A 112 4.04 -0.12 -20.91
N SER A 113 4.80 -0.17 -22.01
CA SER A 113 4.26 -0.54 -23.33
C SER A 113 4.24 -2.04 -23.57
N VAL A 114 4.81 -2.83 -22.65
CA VAL A 114 4.89 -4.28 -22.75
C VAL A 114 3.69 -4.89 -22.07
N ILE A 115 3.05 -5.85 -22.75
CA ILE A 115 1.75 -6.42 -22.38
C ILE A 115 1.91 -7.93 -22.25
N GLY A 116 1.77 -8.47 -21.03
CA GLY A 116 1.57 -9.89 -20.77
C GLY A 116 2.68 -10.84 -21.24
N ALA A 117 3.85 -10.32 -21.60
CA ALA A 117 4.91 -11.10 -22.25
C ALA A 117 5.85 -11.79 -21.26
N ASN A 118 6.01 -11.24 -20.05
CA ASN A 118 6.96 -11.71 -19.05
C ASN A 118 6.23 -12.01 -17.74
N TYR A 119 6.41 -13.22 -17.21
CA TYR A 119 5.90 -13.63 -15.90
C TYR A 119 7.05 -13.71 -14.90
N SER A 120 7.00 -12.93 -13.83
CA SER A 120 8.05 -12.91 -12.79
C SER A 120 7.52 -12.38 -11.47
N ASN A 121 7.88 -13.06 -10.38
CA ASN A 121 7.70 -12.60 -9.00
C ASN A 121 9.05 -12.31 -8.32
N ASP A 122 10.14 -12.21 -9.10
CA ASP A 122 11.41 -11.66 -8.60
C ASP A 122 11.32 -10.14 -8.64
N PHE A 123 10.86 -9.55 -7.55
CA PHE A 123 10.56 -8.13 -7.46
C PHE A 123 11.79 -7.23 -7.58
N ASP A 124 12.98 -7.72 -7.22
CA ASP A 124 14.21 -6.95 -7.44
C ASP A 124 14.59 -6.94 -8.93
N ALA A 125 14.43 -8.07 -9.64
CA ALA A 125 14.60 -8.11 -11.10
C ALA A 125 13.54 -7.28 -11.84
N ASN A 126 12.28 -7.33 -11.39
CA ASN A 126 11.18 -6.55 -11.97
C ASN A 126 11.42 -5.06 -11.79
N LEU A 127 11.93 -4.61 -10.64
CA LEU A 127 12.17 -3.20 -10.36
C LEU A 127 13.14 -2.54 -11.34
N ILE A 128 14.12 -3.29 -11.86
CA ILE A 128 15.11 -2.78 -12.83
C ILE A 128 14.71 -3.06 -14.29
N ASN A 129 13.64 -3.82 -14.52
CA ASN A 129 13.12 -4.14 -15.85
C ASN A 129 12.01 -3.16 -16.24
N SER A 130 12.22 -2.41 -17.33
CA SER A 130 11.26 -1.41 -17.81
C SER A 130 9.90 -1.98 -18.26
N ASP A 131 9.80 -3.30 -18.43
CA ASP A 131 8.55 -3.95 -18.80
C ASP A 131 7.55 -3.96 -17.64
N TYR A 132 8.05 -3.95 -16.40
CA TYR A 132 7.24 -3.93 -15.18
C TYR A 132 7.02 -2.50 -14.71
N SER A 133 5.79 -2.15 -14.32
CA SER A 133 5.57 -0.85 -13.71
C SER A 133 6.22 -0.76 -12.33
N SER A 134 6.77 0.39 -12.00
CA SER A 134 7.24 0.64 -10.64
C SER A 134 7.13 2.10 -10.28
N ARG A 135 7.16 2.39 -8.97
CA ARG A 135 7.34 3.75 -8.46
C ARG A 135 7.93 3.75 -7.08
N THR A 136 8.79 4.74 -6.85
CA THR A 136 9.34 5.06 -5.54
C THR A 136 8.79 6.40 -5.05
N PHE A 137 8.38 6.43 -3.78
CA PHE A 137 7.86 7.60 -3.09
C PHE A 137 8.79 7.95 -1.93
N THR A 138 9.22 9.21 -1.88
CA THR A 138 9.95 9.77 -0.75
C THR A 138 8.97 10.32 0.27
N LEU A 139 9.03 9.79 1.49
CA LEU A 139 8.10 10.09 2.57
C LEU A 139 8.86 10.75 3.72
N GLY A 140 8.34 11.87 4.22
CA GLY A 140 8.87 12.52 5.43
C GLY A 140 8.48 11.78 6.71
N ALA A 141 8.78 12.39 7.85
CA ALA A 141 8.29 11.91 9.14
C ALA A 141 6.75 11.97 9.20
N GLY A 142 6.13 10.93 9.77
CA GLY A 142 4.67 10.83 9.86
C GLY A 142 4.18 9.39 10.04
N THR A 143 2.87 9.24 10.17
CA THR A 143 2.17 7.94 10.20
C THR A 143 1.47 7.73 8.87
N TYR A 144 1.63 6.54 8.30
CA TYR A 144 1.19 6.19 6.96
C TYR A 144 0.29 4.96 6.99
N ASN A 145 -0.78 5.02 6.21
CA ASN A 145 -1.67 3.89 5.92
C ASN A 145 -1.71 3.74 4.41
N ILE A 146 -0.83 2.87 3.90
CA ILE A 146 -0.67 2.65 2.47
C ILE A 146 -1.64 1.58 2.01
N THR A 147 -2.46 1.94 1.04
CA THR A 147 -3.33 1.04 0.30
C THR A 147 -3.09 1.24 -1.18
N GLY A 148 -3.70 0.42 -2.00
CA GLY A 148 -3.70 0.66 -3.44
C GLY A 148 -4.76 -0.13 -4.14
N SER A 149 -4.84 0.11 -5.44
CA SER A 149 -5.76 -0.57 -6.33
C SER A 149 -5.16 -0.66 -7.73
N LEU A 150 -5.58 -1.65 -8.49
CA LEU A 150 -5.31 -1.72 -9.90
C LEU A 150 -5.92 -0.50 -10.60
N PHE A 151 -5.08 0.26 -11.28
CA PHE A 151 -5.50 1.38 -12.11
C PHE A 151 -5.78 0.93 -13.54
N SER A 152 -4.91 0.09 -14.08
CA SER A 152 -5.05 -0.50 -15.40
C SER A 152 -4.31 -1.83 -15.44
N THR A 153 -4.89 -2.79 -16.15
CA THR A 153 -4.25 -4.06 -16.47
C THR A 153 -4.43 -4.34 -17.95
N THR A 154 -3.54 -5.17 -18.47
CA THR A 154 -3.66 -5.72 -19.82
C THR A 154 -4.17 -7.17 -19.82
N GLN A 155 -4.37 -7.74 -18.63
CA GLN A 155 -4.90 -9.08 -18.44
C GLN A 155 -6.41 -9.10 -18.62
N ALA A 156 -6.95 -10.26 -19.05
CA ALA A 156 -8.37 -10.42 -19.33
C ALA A 156 -9.25 -10.37 -18.08
N PHE A 157 -8.67 -10.65 -16.92
CA PHE A 157 -9.28 -10.58 -15.61
C PHE A 157 -8.52 -9.54 -14.79
N ASN A 158 -9.18 -8.84 -13.88
CA ASN A 158 -8.50 -7.93 -12.95
C ASN A 158 -7.84 -8.73 -11.81
N ALA A 159 -6.99 -9.69 -12.18
CA ALA A 159 -6.31 -10.61 -11.30
C ALA A 159 -4.79 -10.49 -11.55
N THR A 160 -4.07 -9.91 -10.58
CA THR A 160 -2.63 -9.68 -10.69
C THR A 160 -1.94 -9.63 -9.34
N ASN A 161 -0.63 -9.46 -9.36
CA ASN A 161 0.27 -9.47 -8.22
C ASN A 161 1.23 -8.29 -8.31
N GLY A 162 1.70 -7.79 -7.19
CA GLY A 162 2.83 -6.89 -7.09
C GLY A 162 3.50 -7.01 -5.74
N ALA A 163 4.41 -6.09 -5.45
CA ALA A 163 4.95 -5.97 -4.12
C ALA A 163 5.28 -4.53 -3.77
N LEU A 164 5.40 -4.29 -2.46
CA LEU A 164 5.93 -3.06 -1.92
C LEU A 164 7.00 -3.34 -0.87
N LYS A 165 7.96 -2.43 -0.76
CA LYS A 165 8.95 -2.42 0.32
C LYS A 165 9.16 -1.02 0.86
N LEU A 166 9.56 -0.95 2.12
CA LEU A 166 9.90 0.29 2.80
C LEU A 166 11.35 0.25 3.27
N GLU A 167 12.08 1.31 2.98
CA GLU A 167 13.39 1.59 3.56
C GLU A 167 13.34 2.93 4.28
N VAL A 168 14.09 3.08 5.37
CA VAL A 168 14.14 4.34 6.12
C VAL A 168 15.59 4.72 6.38
N ALA A 169 15.96 5.96 6.05
CA ALA A 169 17.30 6.49 6.25
C ALA A 169 17.25 7.76 7.10
N ALA A 170 18.30 8.00 7.89
CA ALA A 170 18.45 9.24 8.64
C ALA A 170 18.61 10.42 7.68
N VAL A 171 17.92 11.52 7.95
CA VAL A 171 18.15 12.81 7.29
C VAL A 171 19.45 13.37 7.87
N PRO A 172 20.48 13.65 7.05
CA PRO A 172 21.69 14.28 7.53
C PRO A 172 21.33 15.54 8.31
N GLU A 173 21.80 15.65 9.56
CA GLU A 173 21.57 16.86 10.34
C GLU A 173 22.12 18.06 9.56
N PRO A 174 21.37 19.17 9.46
CA PRO A 174 21.85 20.34 8.75
C PRO A 174 23.20 20.78 9.32
N GLU A 175 24.16 21.08 8.45
CA GLU A 175 25.44 21.71 8.81
C GLU A 175 25.25 23.02 9.59
N THR A 176 24.01 23.52 9.69
CA THR A 176 23.58 24.59 10.59
C THR A 176 24.07 24.41 12.02
N PHE A 177 24.06 23.21 12.61
CA PHE A 177 24.62 23.03 13.96
C PHE A 177 26.13 23.24 13.98
N ALA A 178 26.84 22.71 13.00
CA ALA A 178 28.28 22.93 12.84
C ALA A 178 28.60 24.42 12.60
N LEU A 179 27.82 25.12 11.77
CA LEU A 179 27.96 26.54 11.50
C LEU A 179 27.59 27.41 12.70
N MET A 180 26.56 27.04 13.46
CA MET A 180 26.19 27.71 14.70
C MET A 180 27.31 27.57 15.73
N LEU A 181 27.84 26.35 15.92
CA LEU A 181 28.96 26.10 16.82
C LEU A 181 30.23 26.83 16.35
N ALA A 182 30.51 26.83 15.06
CA ALA A 182 31.63 27.58 14.48
C ALA A 182 31.47 29.08 14.71
N GLY A 183 30.28 29.64 14.46
CA GLY A 183 29.95 31.05 14.68
C GLY A 183 30.09 31.45 16.15
N LEU A 184 29.55 30.63 17.08
CA LEU A 184 29.70 30.85 18.51
C LEU A 184 31.17 30.73 18.96
N GLY A 185 31.93 29.80 18.38
CA GLY A 185 33.37 29.66 18.62
C GLY A 185 34.16 30.89 18.19
N LEU A 186 33.84 31.47 17.02
CA LEU A 186 34.45 32.71 16.55
C LEU A 186 34.12 33.90 17.46
N LEU A 187 32.88 34.00 17.95
CA LEU A 187 32.48 35.07 18.88
C LEU A 187 33.17 34.92 20.25
N ALA A 188 33.30 33.70 20.77
CA ALA A 188 33.97 33.42 22.03
C ALA A 188 35.47 33.74 21.96
N THR A 189 36.14 33.38 20.86
CA THR A 189 37.57 33.69 20.66
C THR A 189 37.81 35.19 20.51
N LYS A 190 36.90 35.93 19.86
CA LYS A 190 36.97 37.40 19.78
C LYS A 190 36.82 38.05 21.17
N ARG A 191 35.83 37.63 21.96
CA ARG A 191 35.59 38.17 23.32
C ARG A 191 36.76 37.95 24.27
N ARG A 192 37.51 36.86 24.12
CA ARG A 192 38.68 36.56 24.97
C ARG A 192 39.90 37.45 24.65
N ARG A 193 39.93 38.09 23.47
CA ARG A 193 41.04 38.93 23.00
C ARG A 193 40.83 40.42 23.26
N THR A 194 39.62 40.83 23.62
CA THR A 194 39.26 42.20 24.02
C THR A 194 39.16 42.28 25.53
#